data_AF-A0AA41NEJ3-F1
#
_entry.id   AF-A0AA41NEJ3-F1
#
_cell.length_a   1.000
_cell.length_b   1.000
_cell.length_c   1.000
_cell.angle_alpha   90.00
_cell.angle_beta   90.00
_cell.angle_gamma   90.00
#
_symmetry.space_group_name_H-M   'P 1'
#
loop_
_entity.id
_entity.type
_entity.pdbx_description
1 polymer ?
#
loop_
_entity_poly.entity_id
_entity_poly.type
_entity_poly.pdbx_seq_one_letter_code
_entity_poly.pdbx_strand_id
1 'polypeptide(L)'
;MLGGYVYNAPANKYSNGMIHLLLQVTISGKNYIADAGFGRSYQMWQPLELISGKDQPQVPCIFRLTEEKGIWYLDQIRREQHIPNQEFLNSDLLEKNKYRKIYSFTLEPRTIEDFETMNTYLQTSPASVFTSKSFCSLQTLEGVHCLVGLTLTYRRFNYKDNTDLVEFKTLNEEEVEEVLKTIFCISLERKLVPKHGDRYFTI
;
A
#
# COMPACT_ATOMS: atom_id res chain seq x y z
N MET A 1 3.75 -19.34 -3.56
CA MET A 1 3.25 -17.95 -3.37
C MET A 1 1.84 -18.02 -2.81
N LEU A 2 1.28 -16.92 -2.33
CA LEU A 2 -0.13 -16.81 -1.98
C LEU A 2 -0.78 -15.73 -2.84
N GLY A 3 -2.09 -15.83 -3.02
CA GLY A 3 -2.87 -14.85 -3.76
C GLY A 3 -3.93 -14.20 -2.88
N GLY A 4 -4.11 -12.88 -3.06
CA GLY A 4 -4.97 -12.06 -2.23
C GLY A 4 -5.90 -11.14 -2.99
N TYR A 5 -6.87 -10.62 -2.25
CA TYR A 5 -7.95 -9.75 -2.70
C TYR A 5 -7.86 -8.44 -1.91
N VAL A 6 -7.75 -7.31 -2.60
CA VAL A 6 -7.49 -6.00 -1.96
C VAL A 6 -8.81 -5.37 -1.52
N TYR A 7 -8.85 -4.80 -0.32
CA TYR A 7 -10.04 -4.14 0.18
C TYR A 7 -10.21 -2.74 -0.44
N ASN A 8 -11.38 -2.53 -1.05
CA ASN A 8 -11.82 -1.25 -1.56
C ASN A 8 -12.82 -0.62 -0.57
N ALA A 9 -12.40 0.48 0.08
CA ALA A 9 -13.22 1.11 1.11
C ALA A 9 -14.52 1.74 0.56
N PRO A 10 -14.52 2.49 -0.56
CA PRO A 10 -15.76 2.98 -1.16
C PRO A 10 -16.77 1.88 -1.50
N ALA A 11 -16.30 0.71 -1.97
CA ALA A 11 -17.15 -0.41 -2.32
C ALA A 11 -17.50 -1.31 -1.11
N ASN A 12 -16.89 -1.06 0.05
CA ASN A 12 -16.99 -1.86 1.28
C ASN A 12 -16.83 -3.38 1.03
N LYS A 13 -15.87 -3.75 0.17
CA LYS A 13 -15.61 -5.16 -0.17
C LYS A 13 -14.18 -5.37 -0.63
N TYR A 14 -13.73 -6.62 -0.54
CA TYR A 14 -12.51 -7.07 -1.21
C TYR A 14 -12.74 -7.17 -2.73
N SER A 15 -11.67 -7.07 -3.51
CA SER A 15 -11.73 -7.22 -4.96
C SER A 15 -12.32 -8.57 -5.35
N ASN A 16 -13.05 -8.62 -6.47
CA ASN A 16 -13.57 -9.89 -6.98
C ASN A 16 -12.43 -10.78 -7.54
N GLY A 17 -11.40 -10.16 -8.12
CA GLY A 17 -10.22 -10.84 -8.65
C GLY A 17 -9.08 -10.93 -7.65
N MET A 18 -8.25 -11.96 -7.80
CA MET A 18 -7.02 -12.19 -7.04
C MET A 18 -5.90 -11.30 -7.59
N ILE A 19 -5.85 -10.05 -7.13
CA ILE A 19 -5.01 -8.98 -7.70
C ILE A 19 -3.77 -8.66 -6.85
N HIS A 20 -3.56 -9.41 -5.77
CA HIS A 20 -2.40 -9.24 -4.88
C HIS A 20 -1.61 -10.52 -4.77
N LEU A 21 -0.28 -10.42 -4.83
CA LEU A 21 0.64 -11.51 -4.59
C LEU A 21 1.38 -11.25 -3.29
N LEU A 22 1.45 -12.26 -2.43
CA LEU A 22 2.22 -12.23 -1.18
C LEU A 22 2.89 -13.58 -0.94
N LEU A 23 3.75 -13.64 0.07
CA LEU A 23 4.54 -14.83 0.38
C LEU A 23 4.20 -15.36 1.78
N GLN A 24 4.21 -16.69 1.90
CA GLN A 24 4.35 -17.36 3.20
C GLN A 24 5.79 -17.84 3.35
N VAL A 25 6.37 -17.64 4.54
CA VAL A 25 7.70 -18.12 4.90
C VAL A 25 7.57 -18.97 6.16
N THR A 26 8.15 -20.17 6.13
CA THR A 26 8.18 -21.08 7.29
C THR A 26 9.59 -21.15 7.85
N ILE A 27 9.76 -20.79 9.12
CA ILE A 27 11.05 -20.81 9.83
C ILE A 27 10.87 -21.60 11.12
N SER A 28 11.59 -22.72 11.27
CA SER A 28 11.56 -23.57 12.47
C SER A 28 10.13 -23.92 12.93
N GLY A 29 9.26 -24.28 11.98
CA GLY A 29 7.87 -24.65 12.24
C GLY A 29 6.89 -23.48 12.46
N LYS A 30 7.37 -22.23 12.43
CA LYS A 30 6.52 -21.03 12.50
C LYS A 30 6.24 -20.47 11.12
N ASN A 31 5.01 -20.09 10.86
CA ASN A 31 4.57 -19.50 9.60
C ASN A 31 4.45 -17.98 9.74
N TYR A 32 4.94 -17.28 8.73
CA TYR A 32 4.85 -15.83 8.60
C TYR A 32 4.31 -15.48 7.22
N ILE A 33 3.67 -14.33 7.09
CA ILE A 33 3.55 -13.66 5.80
C ILE A 33 4.66 -12.64 5.63
N ALA A 34 5.15 -12.54 4.40
CA ALA A 34 6.04 -11.50 3.94
C ALA A 34 5.48 -10.90 2.64
N ASP A 35 5.47 -9.58 2.57
CA ASP A 35 4.93 -8.84 1.44
C ASP A 35 5.72 -7.54 1.34
N ALA A 36 6.35 -7.30 0.18
CA ALA A 36 7.10 -6.08 -0.12
C ALA A 36 6.46 -5.28 -1.27
N GLY A 37 5.24 -5.67 -1.71
CA GLY A 37 4.60 -5.17 -2.92
C GLY A 37 3.40 -4.27 -2.67
N PHE A 38 2.84 -4.23 -1.45
CA PHE A 38 1.68 -3.39 -1.19
C PHE A 38 2.04 -1.90 -1.07
N GLY A 39 3.14 -1.53 -0.40
CA GLY A 39 3.66 -0.15 -0.39
C GLY A 39 2.89 0.87 0.45
N ARG A 40 3.31 2.15 0.33
CA ARG A 40 2.80 3.30 1.12
C ARG A 40 2.78 3.03 2.64
N SER A 41 1.84 3.59 3.41
CA SER A 41 1.71 3.35 4.86
C SER A 41 1.08 2.01 5.24
N TYR A 42 0.77 1.16 4.27
CA TYR A 42 0.23 -0.18 4.48
C TYR A 42 1.32 -1.26 4.57
N GLN A 43 2.55 -0.87 4.25
CA GLN A 43 3.67 -1.78 4.10
C GLN A 43 4.15 -2.30 5.46
N MET A 44 4.15 -3.61 5.64
CA MET A 44 4.80 -4.24 6.80
C MET A 44 6.32 -4.03 6.73
N TRP A 45 6.94 -3.73 7.86
CA TRP A 45 8.40 -3.59 8.01
C TRP A 45 9.06 -4.89 8.53
N GLN A 46 8.25 -5.76 9.13
CA GLN A 46 8.68 -7.07 9.62
C GLN A 46 7.69 -8.14 9.13
N PRO A 47 8.12 -9.39 8.91
CA PRO A 47 7.21 -10.49 8.64
C PRO A 47 6.16 -10.61 9.75
N LEU A 48 4.91 -10.87 9.38
CA LEU A 48 3.81 -11.02 10.33
C LEU A 48 3.59 -12.50 10.61
N GLU A 49 3.67 -12.90 11.88
CA GLU A 49 3.40 -14.26 12.31
C GLU A 49 1.93 -14.62 12.02
N LEU A 50 1.70 -15.78 11.44
CA LEU A 50 0.39 -16.23 10.97
C LEU A 50 -0.47 -16.76 12.14
N ILE A 51 -0.80 -15.87 13.09
CA ILE A 51 -1.63 -16.15 14.28
C ILE A 51 -2.87 -15.28 14.25
N SER A 52 -4.05 -15.92 14.20
CA SER A 52 -5.34 -15.23 14.16
C SER A 52 -5.58 -14.39 15.43
N GLY A 53 -6.01 -13.14 15.24
CA GLY A 53 -6.36 -12.19 16.30
C GLY A 53 -5.17 -11.53 17.01
N LYS A 54 -3.92 -11.94 16.72
CA LYS A 54 -2.73 -11.39 17.38
C LYS A 54 -2.42 -9.97 16.88
N ASP A 55 -2.29 -9.03 17.80
CA ASP A 55 -1.73 -7.71 17.50
C ASP A 55 -0.22 -7.80 17.30
N GLN A 56 0.25 -7.19 16.21
CA GLN A 56 1.65 -7.17 15.80
C GLN A 56 2.11 -5.72 15.58
N PRO A 57 2.47 -5.00 16.67
CA PRO A 57 2.96 -3.64 16.57
C PRO A 57 4.25 -3.55 15.76
N GLN A 58 4.27 -2.64 14.79
CA GLN A 58 5.44 -2.27 14.02
C GLN A 58 5.57 -0.74 13.97
N VAL A 59 6.65 -0.23 13.36
CA VAL A 59 6.82 1.21 13.19
C VAL A 59 5.65 1.85 12.42
N PRO A 60 5.17 1.30 11.28
CA PRO A 60 4.07 1.93 10.53
C PRO A 60 2.75 1.98 11.31
N CYS A 61 2.38 0.87 11.93
CA CYS A 61 1.07 0.67 12.56
C CYS A 61 1.06 -0.63 13.38
N ILE A 62 -0.08 -0.95 13.98
CA ILE A 62 -0.33 -2.29 14.52
C ILE A 62 -1.04 -3.08 13.44
N PHE A 63 -0.40 -4.16 12.95
CA PHE A 63 -1.05 -5.10 12.05
C PHE A 63 -1.77 -6.19 12.83
N ARG A 64 -2.86 -6.71 12.26
CA ARG A 64 -3.58 -7.86 12.78
C ARG A 64 -3.95 -8.78 11.64
N LEU A 65 -3.63 -10.06 11.81
CA LEU A 65 -4.12 -11.13 10.97
C LEU A 65 -5.29 -11.81 11.67
N THR A 66 -6.41 -11.97 10.98
CA THR A 66 -7.57 -12.71 11.49
C THR A 66 -7.94 -13.79 10.50
N GLU A 67 -8.21 -15.00 10.98
CA GLU A 67 -8.70 -16.11 10.18
C GLU A 67 -10.20 -16.29 10.45
N GLU A 68 -10.97 -16.43 9.38
CA GLU A 68 -12.38 -16.82 9.43
C GLU A 68 -12.69 -17.75 8.24
N LYS A 69 -13.10 -18.99 8.52
CA LYS A 69 -13.59 -19.97 7.52
C LYS A 69 -12.61 -20.24 6.38
N GLY A 70 -11.33 -20.34 6.69
CA GLY A 70 -10.23 -20.60 5.75
C GLY A 70 -9.69 -19.36 5.04
N ILE A 71 -10.24 -18.17 5.33
CA ILE A 71 -9.80 -16.90 4.75
C ILE A 71 -9.05 -16.11 5.82
N TRP A 72 -7.87 -15.63 5.46
CA TRP A 72 -7.07 -14.72 6.28
C TRP A 72 -7.31 -13.28 5.85
N TYR A 73 -7.36 -12.38 6.82
CA TYR A 73 -7.56 -10.96 6.65
C TYR A 73 -6.41 -10.20 7.29
N LEU A 74 -5.72 -9.37 6.51
CA LEU A 74 -4.74 -8.42 7.03
C LEU A 74 -5.41 -7.06 7.23
N ASP A 75 -5.41 -6.61 8.48
CA ASP A 75 -5.92 -5.31 8.90
C ASP A 75 -4.82 -4.51 9.60
N GLN A 76 -5.01 -3.19 9.69
CA GLN A 76 -4.14 -2.32 10.47
C GLN A 76 -4.92 -1.32 11.33
N ILE A 77 -4.31 -0.96 12.46
CA ILE A 77 -4.71 0.14 13.34
C ILE A 77 -3.67 1.26 13.16
N ARG A 78 -4.08 2.32 12.48
CA ARG A 78 -3.26 3.49 12.13
C ARG A 78 -3.22 4.51 13.27
N ARG A 79 -2.17 5.31 13.28
CA ARG A 79 -2.06 6.51 14.13
C ARG A 79 -2.94 7.65 13.62
N GLU A 80 -3.08 8.68 14.45
CA GLU A 80 -3.59 9.97 13.98
C GLU A 80 -2.67 10.53 12.90
N GLN A 81 -3.21 11.43 12.08
CA GLN A 81 -2.46 12.08 11.00
C GLN A 81 -2.46 13.58 11.21
N HIS A 82 -1.28 14.16 11.26
CA HIS A 82 -1.08 15.60 11.22
C HIS A 82 -0.70 16.02 9.80
N ILE A 83 -1.58 16.80 9.16
CA ILE A 83 -1.37 17.37 7.83
C ILE A 83 -1.17 18.88 8.02
N PRO A 84 0.08 19.39 7.96
CA PRO A 84 0.34 20.80 8.21
C PRO A 84 -0.20 21.69 7.07
N ASN A 85 -0.11 21.24 5.82
CA ASN A 85 -0.68 21.97 4.69
C ASN A 85 -2.20 21.74 4.58
N GLN A 86 -2.97 22.76 4.93
CA GLN A 86 -4.43 22.71 4.98
C GLN A 86 -5.09 22.46 3.62
N GLU A 87 -4.43 22.79 2.51
CA GLU A 87 -4.94 22.56 1.15
C GLU A 87 -5.16 21.07 0.85
N PHE A 88 -4.43 20.19 1.55
CA PHE A 88 -4.49 18.74 1.34
C PHE A 88 -5.36 17.99 2.35
N LEU A 89 -6.02 18.66 3.29
CA LEU A 89 -6.86 18.00 4.31
C LEU A 89 -7.98 17.13 3.72
N ASN A 90 -8.47 17.49 2.54
CA ASN A 90 -9.51 16.76 1.82
C ASN A 90 -8.98 16.00 0.60
N SER A 91 -7.66 15.77 0.52
CA SER A 91 -7.07 14.96 -0.56
C SER A 91 -7.69 13.57 -0.60
N ASP A 92 -7.95 13.08 -1.81
CA ASP A 92 -8.42 11.71 -2.06
C ASP A 92 -7.37 10.64 -1.72
N LEU A 93 -6.12 11.06 -1.46
CA LEU A 93 -5.01 10.20 -1.04
C LEU A 93 -5.05 9.90 0.46
N LEU A 94 -5.86 10.60 1.27
CA LEU A 94 -5.91 10.40 2.71
C LEU A 94 -6.94 9.34 3.11
N GLU A 95 -6.49 8.32 3.82
CA GLU A 95 -7.38 7.42 4.57
C GLU A 95 -7.79 8.11 5.88
N LYS A 96 -9.09 8.25 6.13
CA LYS A 96 -9.62 8.94 7.32
C LYS A 96 -9.85 8.00 8.50
N ASN A 97 -9.95 6.70 8.25
CA ASN A 97 -10.21 5.72 9.30
C ASN A 97 -8.92 5.23 9.96
N LYS A 98 -8.92 5.17 11.29
CA LYS A 98 -7.83 4.51 12.04
C LYS A 98 -7.76 3.02 11.74
N TYR A 99 -8.91 2.35 11.78
CA TYR A 99 -8.99 0.93 11.42
C TYR A 99 -9.12 0.78 9.92
N ARG A 100 -8.25 -0.02 9.32
CA ARG A 100 -8.19 -0.18 7.87
C ARG A 100 -7.94 -1.63 7.49
N LYS A 101 -8.91 -2.21 6.76
CA LYS A 101 -8.77 -3.51 6.10
C LYS A 101 -7.83 -3.42 4.90
N ILE A 102 -6.80 -4.25 4.77
CA ILE A 102 -5.82 -4.11 3.69
C ILE A 102 -6.16 -5.09 2.55
N TYR A 103 -6.03 -6.38 2.81
CA TYR A 103 -6.35 -7.44 1.87
C TYR A 103 -6.75 -8.72 2.60
N SER A 104 -7.38 -9.63 1.88
CA SER A 104 -7.62 -11.00 2.32
C SER A 104 -6.89 -12.00 1.43
N PHE A 105 -6.66 -13.22 1.89
CA PHE A 105 -5.99 -14.28 1.14
C PHE A 105 -6.35 -15.66 1.72
N THR A 106 -6.04 -16.72 0.97
CA THR A 106 -6.07 -18.10 1.48
C THR A 106 -4.64 -18.65 1.55
N LEU A 107 -4.46 -19.76 2.27
CA LEU A 107 -3.17 -20.47 2.34
C LEU A 107 -2.96 -21.45 1.18
N GLU A 108 -3.79 -21.37 0.14
CA GLU A 108 -3.65 -22.20 -1.05
C GLU A 108 -2.37 -21.80 -1.80
N PRO A 109 -1.42 -22.73 -2.02
CA PRO A 109 -0.21 -22.44 -2.76
C PRO A 109 -0.53 -22.00 -4.20
N ARG A 110 0.07 -20.89 -4.62
CA ARG A 110 0.00 -20.35 -5.97
C ARG A 110 1.34 -20.41 -6.69
N THR A 111 1.29 -20.49 -8.01
CA THR A 111 2.42 -20.24 -8.92
C THR A 111 2.28 -18.87 -9.57
N ILE A 112 3.26 -18.45 -10.37
CA ILE A 112 3.20 -17.12 -11.00
C ILE A 112 2.21 -17.08 -12.17
N GLU A 113 1.99 -18.22 -12.82
CA GLU A 113 1.06 -18.41 -13.93
C GLU A 113 -0.39 -18.12 -13.51
N ASP A 114 -0.74 -18.38 -12.24
CA ASP A 114 -2.05 -18.02 -11.66
C ASP A 114 -2.37 -16.51 -11.75
N PHE A 115 -1.35 -15.67 -11.93
CA PHE A 115 -1.48 -14.21 -12.01
C PHE A 115 -1.40 -13.66 -13.44
N GLU A 116 -1.18 -14.48 -14.47
CA GLU A 116 -0.94 -14.01 -15.85
C GLU A 116 -2.13 -13.21 -16.40
N THR A 117 -3.36 -13.71 -16.18
CA THR A 117 -4.58 -13.02 -16.60
C THR A 117 -4.75 -11.69 -15.86
N MET A 118 -4.48 -11.66 -14.55
CA MET A 118 -4.60 -10.44 -13.75
C MET A 118 -3.51 -9.43 -14.07
N ASN A 119 -2.29 -9.87 -14.41
CA ASN A 119 -1.23 -9.00 -14.87
C ASN A 119 -1.65 -8.21 -16.12
N THR A 120 -2.19 -8.90 -17.13
CA THR A 120 -2.71 -8.24 -18.34
C THR A 120 -3.88 -7.31 -18.01
N TYR A 121 -4.84 -7.77 -17.20
CA TYR A 121 -6.02 -6.98 -16.84
C TYR A 121 -5.67 -5.69 -16.10
N LEU A 122 -4.77 -5.77 -15.11
CA LEU A 122 -4.42 -4.63 -14.26
C LEU A 122 -3.68 -3.53 -15.03
N GLN A 123 -2.99 -3.86 -16.12
CA GLN A 123 -2.28 -2.87 -16.95
C GLN A 123 -3.14 -2.27 -18.07
N THR A 124 -4.27 -2.89 -18.42
CA THR A 124 -5.07 -2.51 -19.60
C THR A 124 -6.47 -2.01 -19.24
N SER A 125 -7.07 -2.52 -18.16
CA SER A 125 -8.45 -2.20 -17.79
C SER A 125 -8.58 -0.76 -17.27
N PRO A 126 -9.56 0.02 -17.75
CA PRO A 126 -9.87 1.34 -17.17
C PRO A 126 -10.48 1.25 -15.75
N ALA A 127 -10.84 0.04 -15.30
CA ALA A 127 -11.26 -0.22 -13.92
C ALA A 127 -10.09 -0.37 -12.95
N SER A 128 -8.88 -0.59 -13.47
CA SER A 128 -7.67 -0.75 -12.66
C SER A 128 -7.19 0.56 -12.08
N VAL A 129 -6.76 0.55 -10.81
CA VAL A 129 -6.09 1.69 -10.21
C VAL A 129 -4.75 1.99 -10.90
N PHE A 130 -4.07 0.96 -11.41
CA PHE A 130 -2.77 1.08 -12.06
C PHE A 130 -2.82 1.78 -13.42
N THR A 131 -3.98 1.81 -14.09
CA THR A 131 -4.19 2.62 -15.31
C THR A 131 -4.76 4.01 -15.01
N SER A 132 -5.29 4.21 -13.80
CA SER A 132 -5.91 5.46 -13.37
C SER A 132 -4.91 6.41 -12.73
N LYS A 133 -3.97 5.90 -11.93
CA LYS A 133 -2.97 6.70 -11.21
C LYS A 133 -1.56 6.19 -11.51
N SER A 134 -0.65 7.11 -11.80
CA SER A 134 0.79 6.82 -11.82
C SER A 134 1.36 7.03 -10.43
N PHE A 135 2.07 6.05 -9.87
CA PHE A 135 2.63 6.18 -8.54
C PHE A 135 3.90 5.37 -8.32
N CYS A 136 4.70 5.82 -7.37
CA CYS A 136 5.78 5.05 -6.76
C CYS A 136 5.80 5.32 -5.24
N SER A 137 6.29 4.35 -4.46
CA SER A 137 6.45 4.53 -3.02
C SER A 137 7.72 3.84 -2.53
N LEU A 138 8.43 4.47 -1.60
CA LEU A 138 9.66 3.94 -1.03
C LEU A 138 9.66 4.15 0.49
N GLN A 139 9.83 3.06 1.23
CA GLN A 139 10.01 3.13 2.68
C GLN A 139 11.38 3.76 3.00
N THR A 140 11.42 4.52 4.08
CA THR A 140 12.64 5.10 4.66
C THR A 140 12.84 4.52 6.06
N LEU A 141 13.92 4.89 6.75
CA LEU A 141 14.16 4.46 8.13
C LEU A 141 13.10 4.98 9.12
N GLU A 142 12.39 6.05 8.79
CA GLU A 142 11.44 6.72 9.71
C GLU A 142 10.02 6.85 9.14
N GLY A 143 9.77 6.39 7.92
CA GLY A 143 8.63 6.88 7.16
C GLY A 143 8.50 6.28 5.77
N VAL A 144 7.73 6.95 4.91
CA VAL A 144 7.53 6.55 3.52
C VAL A 144 7.36 7.77 2.62
N HIS A 145 8.09 7.77 1.50
CA HIS A 145 7.81 8.66 0.37
C HIS A 145 6.78 7.99 -0.54
N CYS A 146 5.82 8.77 -1.04
CA CYS A 146 4.92 8.33 -2.10
C CYS A 146 4.63 9.47 -3.07
N LEU A 147 4.86 9.25 -4.35
CA LEU A 147 4.45 10.15 -5.43
C LEU A 147 3.22 9.56 -6.11
N VAL A 148 2.15 10.35 -6.26
CA VAL A 148 0.94 9.99 -7.00
C VAL A 148 0.58 11.11 -7.96
N GLY A 149 0.62 10.83 -9.26
CA GLY A 149 0.52 11.86 -10.29
C GLY A 149 1.60 12.93 -10.10
N LEU A 150 1.18 14.15 -9.80
CA LEU A 150 2.05 15.29 -9.50
C LEU A 150 2.17 15.58 -7.99
N THR A 151 1.60 14.75 -7.13
CA THR A 151 1.56 14.98 -5.68
C THR A 151 2.61 14.12 -4.98
N LEU A 152 3.70 14.74 -4.53
CA LEU A 152 4.70 14.10 -3.67
C LEU A 152 4.24 14.18 -2.22
N THR A 153 4.39 13.08 -1.51
CA THR A 153 4.09 12.98 -0.09
C THR A 153 5.23 12.33 0.66
N TYR A 154 5.45 12.81 1.89
CA TYR A 154 6.31 12.15 2.85
C TYR A 154 5.54 11.97 4.15
N ARG A 155 5.43 10.72 4.59
CA ARG A 155 4.89 10.38 5.90
C ARG A 155 6.05 10.03 6.82
N ARG A 156 6.15 10.71 7.96
CA ARG A 156 7.03 10.33 9.07
C ARG A 156 6.21 9.65 10.15
N PHE A 157 6.52 8.38 10.42
CA PHE A 157 5.78 7.57 11.38
C PHE A 157 6.06 8.02 12.81
N ASN A 158 5.00 8.11 13.62
CA ASN A 158 5.10 8.45 15.05
C ASN A 158 5.95 9.70 15.32
N TYR A 159 5.76 10.75 14.52
CA TYR A 159 6.51 12.00 14.62
C TYR A 159 6.38 12.67 15.99
N LYS A 160 5.16 12.66 16.56
CA LYS A 160 4.86 13.24 17.87
C LYS A 160 3.58 12.65 18.44
N ASP A 161 3.54 12.34 19.74
CA ASP A 161 2.34 11.99 20.49
C ASP A 161 1.41 10.97 19.79
N ASN A 162 1.98 9.85 19.31
CA ASN A 162 1.25 8.81 18.56
C ASN A 162 0.52 9.33 17.30
N THR A 163 1.12 10.31 16.62
CA THR A 163 0.63 10.93 15.39
C THR A 163 1.70 10.85 14.30
N ASP A 164 1.30 10.44 13.11
CA ASP A 164 2.14 10.53 11.92
C ASP A 164 2.08 11.94 11.33
N LEU A 165 3.23 12.48 10.92
CA LEU A 165 3.28 13.69 10.09
C LEU A 165 3.12 13.29 8.63
N VAL A 166 2.25 13.98 7.88
CA VAL A 166 2.07 13.75 6.44
C VAL A 166 2.22 15.07 5.69
N GLU A 167 3.37 15.24 5.03
CA GLU A 167 3.71 16.41 4.24
C GLU A 167 3.35 16.18 2.77
N PHE A 168 2.84 17.23 2.12
CA PHE A 168 2.43 17.23 0.72
C PHE A 168 3.16 18.33 -0.04
N LYS A 169 3.55 18.03 -1.28
CA LYS A 169 4.06 18.99 -2.25
C LYS A 169 3.49 18.66 -3.64
N THR A 170 2.87 19.64 -4.30
CA THR A 170 2.57 19.55 -5.73
C THR A 170 3.83 19.87 -6.52
N LEU A 171 4.11 19.02 -7.51
CA LEU A 171 5.24 19.14 -8.42
C LEU A 171 4.75 19.59 -9.80
N ASN A 172 5.62 20.26 -10.55
CA ASN A 172 5.47 20.38 -12.01
C ASN A 172 6.12 19.18 -12.73
N GLU A 173 6.00 19.10 -14.06
CA GLU A 173 6.54 17.97 -14.85
C GLU A 173 8.07 17.84 -14.76
N GLU A 174 8.80 18.95 -14.70
CA GLU A 174 10.27 18.96 -14.62
C GLU A 174 10.75 18.47 -13.24
N GLU A 175 10.07 18.89 -12.17
CA GLU A 175 10.35 18.45 -10.80
C GLU A 175 10.10 16.95 -10.60
N VAL A 176 9.17 16.34 -11.34
CA VAL A 176 8.89 14.90 -11.24
C VAL A 176 10.10 14.07 -11.62
N GLU A 177 10.81 14.41 -12.70
CA GLU A 177 11.99 13.66 -13.14
C GLU A 177 13.13 13.75 -12.13
N GLU A 178 13.37 14.93 -11.57
CA GLU A 178 14.36 15.13 -10.51
C GLU A 178 13.98 14.34 -9.24
N VAL A 179 12.72 14.38 -8.81
CA VAL A 179 12.22 13.66 -7.64
C VAL A 179 12.32 12.15 -7.82
N LEU A 180 11.96 11.61 -8.99
CA LEU A 180 12.11 10.18 -9.29
C LEU A 180 13.57 9.73 -9.11
N LYS A 181 14.52 10.52 -9.60
CA LYS A 181 15.95 10.19 -9.48
C LYS A 181 16.49 10.34 -8.07
N THR A 182 16.19 11.46 -7.41
CA THR A 182 16.82 11.83 -6.12
C THR A 182 16.20 11.13 -4.92
N ILE A 183 14.87 10.96 -4.90
CA ILE A 183 14.15 10.34 -3.77
C ILE A 183 13.98 8.84 -4.00
N PHE A 184 13.62 8.42 -5.21
CA PHE A 184 13.23 7.04 -5.50
C PHE A 184 14.31 6.22 -6.20
N CYS A 185 15.44 6.84 -6.59
CA CYS A 185 16.48 6.20 -7.40
C CYS A 185 15.96 5.60 -8.72
N ILE A 186 14.93 6.21 -9.31
CA ILE A 186 14.30 5.78 -10.56
C ILE A 186 14.80 6.67 -11.70
N SER A 187 15.34 6.04 -12.75
CA SER A 187 15.60 6.70 -14.05
C SER A 187 14.71 6.03 -15.10
N LEU A 188 13.96 6.82 -15.87
CA LEU A 188 13.03 6.31 -16.87
C LEU A 188 13.66 6.34 -18.26
N GLU A 189 13.41 5.30 -19.06
CA GLU A 189 13.86 5.24 -20.45
C GLU A 189 13.01 6.12 -21.39
N ARG A 190 11.79 6.47 -20.96
CA ARG A 190 10.82 7.26 -21.74
C ARG A 190 10.15 8.29 -20.83
N LYS A 191 9.70 9.41 -21.43
CA LYS A 191 8.99 10.46 -20.71
C LYS A 191 7.74 9.90 -20.01
N LEU A 192 7.63 10.14 -18.71
CA LEU A 192 6.42 9.85 -17.94
C LEU A 192 5.33 10.86 -18.28
N VAL A 193 4.08 10.38 -18.34
CA VAL A 193 2.89 11.24 -18.32
C VAL A 193 2.21 11.03 -16.96
N PRO A 194 2.43 11.92 -15.97
CA PRO A 194 1.84 11.78 -14.66
C PRO A 194 0.31 11.79 -14.74
N LYS A 195 -0.34 10.89 -14.01
CA LYS A 195 -1.79 10.74 -14.01
C LYS A 195 -2.34 10.62 -12.60
N HIS A 196 -3.38 11.39 -12.30
CA HIS A 196 -4.15 11.32 -11.06
C HIS A 196 -5.63 11.16 -11.40
N GLY A 197 -6.01 9.94 -11.79
CA GLY A 197 -7.41 9.60 -12.06
C GLY A 197 -8.24 9.40 -10.80
N ASP A 198 -9.48 8.98 -10.99
CA ASP A 198 -10.53 8.92 -9.97
C ASP A 198 -10.61 7.59 -9.20
N ARG A 199 -9.80 6.58 -9.56
CA ARG A 199 -9.83 5.28 -8.88
C ARG A 199 -9.30 5.41 -7.45
N TYR A 200 -9.99 4.75 -6.52
CA TYR A 200 -9.66 4.78 -5.10
C TYR A 200 -8.22 4.29 -4.85
N PHE A 201 -7.42 5.16 -4.21
CA PHE A 201 -6.04 4.91 -3.85
C PHE A 201 -5.63 5.90 -2.77
N THR A 202 -5.09 5.39 -1.66
CA THR A 202 -4.64 6.21 -0.53
C THR A 202 -3.21 5.84 -0.11
N ILE A 203 -2.57 6.75 0.63
CA ILE A 203 -1.15 6.70 1.03
C ILE A 203 -0.92 6.42 2.52
#